data_AF-A0A258PAW6-F1
#
_entry.id   AF-A0A258PAW6-F1
#
_cell.length_a   1.000
_cell.length_b   1.000
_cell.length_c   1.000
_cell.angle_alpha   90.00
_cell.angle_beta   90.00
_cell.angle_gamma   90.00
#
_symmetry.space_group_name_H-M   'P 1'
#
loop_
_entity.id
_entity.type
_entity.pdbx_description
1 polymer ?
#
loop_
_entity_poly.entity_id
_entity_poly.type
_entity_poly.pdbx_seq_one_letter_code
_entity_poly.pdbx_strand_id
1 'polypeptide(L)' 'MQVDAPSANPFMLMMTPQKVLEAVKKSDALRRLQHQVFHPLDSLPAFQGDAELAAFDAAIENASLVLPDEENAPPA' A
#
# COMPACT_ATOMS: atom_id res chain seq x y z
N MET A 1 35.88 -7.54 13.33
CA MET A 1 35.58 -6.51 12.31
C MET A 1 34.09 -6.25 12.36
N GLN A 2 33.69 -5.08 12.83
CA GLN A 2 32.27 -4.75 13.01
C GLN A 2 31.66 -4.44 11.64
N VAL A 3 30.60 -5.16 11.28
CA VAL A 3 29.91 -5.02 10.00
C VAL A 3 28.92 -3.86 10.12
N ASP A 4 29.44 -2.63 10.17
CA ASP A 4 28.63 -1.40 10.04
C ASP A 4 28.25 -1.18 8.57
N ALA A 5 27.75 -2.23 7.92
CA ALA A 5 27.05 -2.04 6.66
C ALA A 5 25.73 -1.31 6.99
N PRO A 6 25.37 -0.22 6.29
CA PRO A 6 24.12 0.49 6.55
C PRO A 6 22.87 -0.38 6.36
N SER A 7 23.00 -1.54 5.70
CA SER A 7 21.95 -2.55 5.60
C SER A 7 21.79 -3.43 6.85
N ALA A 8 22.79 -3.47 7.74
CA ALA A 8 22.81 -4.33 8.92
C ALA A 8 22.27 -3.63 10.18
N ASN A 9 22.16 -2.30 10.17
CA ASN A 9 21.65 -1.55 11.31
C ASN A 9 20.63 -0.47 10.85
N PRO A 10 19.35 -0.62 11.22
CA PRO A 10 18.27 0.27 10.76
C PRO A 10 18.37 1.70 11.32
N PHE A 11 19.13 1.91 12.40
CA PHE A 11 19.27 3.22 13.05
C PHE A 11 20.50 4.00 12.55
N MET A 12 21.24 3.48 11.58
CA MET A 12 22.46 4.12 11.07
C MET A 12 22.23 5.53 10.53
N LEU A 13 21.04 5.83 10.01
CA LEU A 13 20.71 7.17 9.55
C LEU A 13 20.66 8.19 10.69
N MET A 14 20.27 7.76 11.89
CA MET A 14 20.23 8.62 13.08
C MET A 14 21.62 8.77 13.71
N MET A 15 22.41 7.69 13.71
CA MET A 15 23.71 7.66 14.38
C MET A 15 24.84 8.23 13.53
N THR A 16 24.80 7.99 12.21
CA THR A 16 25.89 8.38 11.30
C THR A 16 25.35 8.64 9.89
N PRO A 17 24.58 9.74 9.71
CA PRO A 17 23.88 10.01 8.45
C PRO A 17 24.83 10.13 7.24
N GLN A 18 26.04 10.66 7.44
CA GLN A 18 27.01 10.81 6.36
C GLN A 18 27.40 9.46 5.73
N LYS A 19 27.59 8.42 6.56
CA LYS A 19 27.94 7.08 6.05
C LYS A 19 26.82 6.48 5.21
N VAL A 20 25.57 6.70 5.60
CA VAL A 20 24.40 6.24 4.85
C VAL A 20 24.32 6.97 3.51
N LEU A 21 24.48 8.29 3.49
CA LEU A 21 24.47 9.08 2.27
C LEU A 21 25.60 8.68 1.30
N GLU A 22 26.79 8.41 1.80
CA GLU A 22 27.90 7.91 0.97
C GLU A 22 27.60 6.53 0.38
N ALA A 23 27.04 5.62 1.17
CA ALA A 23 26.65 4.30 0.69
C ALA A 23 25.55 4.38 -0.37
N VAL A 24 24.57 5.26 -0.19
CA VAL A 24 23.51 5.53 -1.18
C VAL A 24 24.11 6.05 -2.48
N LYS A 25 25.04 7.02 -2.42
CA LYS A 25 25.73 7.56 -3.62
C LYS A 25 26.53 6.50 -4.38
N LYS A 26 27.12 5.54 -3.67
CA LYS A 26 27.90 4.44 -4.25
C LYS A 26 27.02 3.30 -4.79
N SER A 27 25.72 3.28 -4.48
CA SER A 27 24.82 2.19 -4.88
C SER A 27 24.31 2.36 -6.30
N ASP A 28 24.82 1.52 -7.20
CA ASP A 28 24.37 1.46 -8.60
C ASP A 28 22.91 1.04 -8.74
N ALA A 29 22.43 0.15 -7.87
CA ALA A 29 21.05 -0.29 -7.85
C ALA A 29 20.09 0.85 -7.50
N LEU A 30 20.41 1.62 -6.45
CA LEU A 30 19.62 2.79 -6.06
C LEU A 30 19.67 3.89 -7.12
N ARG A 31 20.83 4.10 -7.76
CA ARG A 31 20.95 5.04 -8.87
C ARG A 31 20.05 4.64 -10.05
N ARG A 32 20.04 3.36 -10.44
CA ARG A 32 19.13 2.86 -11.50
C ARG A 32 17.67 3.05 -11.11
N LEU A 33 17.31 2.73 -9.87
CA LEU A 33 15.95 2.89 -9.36
C LEU A 33 15.50 4.36 -9.38
N GLN A 34 16.35 5.29 -8.97
CA GLN A 34 16.06 6.73 -9.00
C GLN A 34 15.76 7.25 -10.42
N HIS A 35 16.40 6.68 -11.44
CA HIS A 35 16.19 7.05 -12.83
C HIS A 35 14.97 6.39 -13.48
N GLN A 36 14.35 5.40 -12.83
CA GLN A 36 13.12 4.80 -13.32
C GLN A 36 11.94 5.69 -12.95
N VAL A 37 11.26 6.23 -13.96
CA VAL A 37 9.94 6.82 -13.76
C VAL A 37 8.95 5.67 -13.63
N PHE A 38 8.67 5.28 -12.40
CA PHE A 38 7.58 4.36 -12.12
C PHE A 38 6.29 5.17 -12.28
N HIS A 39 5.42 4.74 -13.18
CA HIS A 39 4.08 5.29 -13.33
C HIS A 39 3.11 4.31 -12.68
N PRO A 40 3.05 4.25 -11.33
CA PRO A 40 2.30 3.22 -10.60
C PRO A 40 0.81 3.21 -10.94
N LEU A 41 0.30 4.31 -11.49
CA LEU A 41 -1.08 4.47 -11.91
C LEU A 41 -1.27 4.40 -13.44
N ASP A 42 -0.23 4.62 -14.25
CA ASP A 42 -0.36 4.56 -15.72
C ASP A 42 -0.29 3.13 -16.23
N SER A 43 0.44 2.25 -15.53
CA SER A 43 0.19 0.83 -15.66
C SER A 43 -0.94 0.49 -14.68
N LEU A 44 -2.16 0.36 -15.19
CA LEU A 44 -3.14 -0.51 -14.55
C LEU A 44 -2.79 -1.97 -14.93
N PRO A 45 -2.07 -2.75 -14.10
CA PRO A 45 -2.30 -4.18 -14.10
C PRO A 45 -2.33 -4.72 -12.67
N ALA A 46 -3.53 -5.03 -12.15
CA ALA A 46 -3.82 -6.11 -11.20
C ALA A 46 -5.16 -5.95 -10.47
N PHE A 47 -5.95 -4.89 -10.70
CA PHE A 47 -7.37 -4.95 -10.35
C PHE A 47 -8.14 -5.71 -11.43
N GLN A 48 -7.71 -6.94 -11.75
CA GLN A 48 -8.68 -7.94 -12.12
C GLN A 48 -9.38 -8.23 -10.81
N GLY A 49 -10.45 -7.48 -10.53
CA GLY A 49 -11.25 -7.68 -9.34
C GLY A 49 -11.53 -9.16 -9.22
N ASP A 50 -11.08 -9.75 -8.10
CA ASP A 50 -11.42 -11.12 -7.79
C ASP A 50 -12.95 -11.22 -7.87
N ALA A 51 -13.47 -12.17 -8.65
CA ALA A 51 -14.90 -12.31 -8.83
C ALA A 51 -15.59 -12.50 -7.46
N GLU A 52 -14.87 -13.06 -6.50
CA GLU A 52 -15.29 -13.20 -5.11
C GLU A 52 -15.41 -11.85 -4.39
N LEU A 53 -14.47 -10.92 -4.58
CA LEU A 53 -14.57 -9.56 -4.04
C LEU A 53 -15.73 -8.78 -4.66
N ALA A 54 -15.88 -8.86 -5.99
CA ALA A 54 -16.98 -8.19 -6.68
C ALA A 54 -18.36 -8.72 -6.24
N ALA A 55 -18.47 -10.03 -5.99
CA ALA A 55 -19.68 -10.64 -5.46
C ALA A 55 -19.95 -10.23 -3.99
N PHE A 56 -18.89 -10.08 -3.20
CA PHE A 56 -19.00 -9.63 -1.81
C PHE A 56 -19.49 -8.18 -1.71
N ASP A 57 -18.93 -7.27 -2.49
CA ASP A 57 -19.37 -5.87 -2.54
C ASP A 57 -20.84 -5.77 -2.96
N ALA A 58 -21.26 -6.53 -3.98
CA ALA A 58 -22.66 -6.58 -4.41
C ALA A 58 -23.61 -7.12 -3.32
N ALA A 59 -23.17 -8.09 -2.51
CA ALA A 59 -23.95 -8.60 -1.38
C ALA A 59 -24.13 -7.55 -0.28
N ILE A 60 -23.12 -6.72 -0.03
CA ILE A 60 -23.19 -5.62 0.94
C ILE A 60 -24.16 -4.54 0.47
N GLU A 61 -24.08 -4.13 -0.80
CA GLU A 61 -24.98 -3.12 -1.37
C GLU A 61 -26.44 -3.56 -1.28
N ASN A 62 -26.72 -4.83 -1.56
CA ASN A 62 -28.07 -5.40 -1.43
C ASN A 62 -28.54 -5.47 0.03
N ALA A 63 -27.65 -5.82 0.96
CA ALA A 63 -27.99 -5.87 2.39
C ALA A 63 -28.24 -4.48 2.99
N SER A 64 -27.59 -3.44 2.47
CA SER A 64 -27.71 -2.06 2.98
C SER A 64 -29.04 -1.37 2.61
N LEU A 65 -29.87 -1.95 1.74
CA LEU A 65 -31.16 -1.38 1.31
C LEU A 65 -32.35 -1.80 2.18
N VAL A 66 -32.17 -2.66 3.18
CA VAL A 66 -33.24 -2.99 4.14
C VAL A 66 -33.16 -2.05 5.34
N LEU A 67 -33.59 -0.81 5.13
CA LEU A 67 -34.16 -0.03 6.22
C LEU A 67 -35.60 -0.53 6.40
N PRO A 68 -36.00 -1.09 7.55
CA PRO A 68 -37.40 -1.37 7.80
C PRO A 68 -38.15 -0.03 7.78
N ASP A 69 -39.04 0.14 6.81
CA ASP A 69 -40.05 1.18 6.87
C ASP A 69 -40.87 0.96 8.15
N GLU A 70 -40.63 1.77 9.17
CA GLU A 70 -41.43 1.90 10.39
C GLU A 70 -42.82 2.49 10.03
N GLU A 71 -43.59 1.82 9.17
CA GLU A 71 -44.93 2.26 8.78
C GLU A 71 -45.91 1.08 8.62
N ASN A 72 -45.98 0.21 9.63
CA ASN A 72 -47.19 -0.58 9.81
C ASN A 72 -47.46 -0.89 11.30
N ALA A 73 -47.74 0.17 12.06
CA ALA A 73 -48.51 0.02 13.29
C ALA A 73 -50.00 -0.14 12.91
N PRO A 74 -50.66 -1.27 13.19
CA PRO A 74 -52.10 -1.37 12.97
C PRO A 74 -52.83 -0.42 13.94
N PRO A 75 -53.85 0.34 13.47
CA PRO A 75 -54.62 1.21 14.35
C PRO A 75 -55.64 0.41 15.19
N ALA A 76 -55.70 0.79 16.47
CA ALA A 76 -56.71 0.54 17.51
C ALA A 76 -56.71 -0.83 18.21
#